data_AF-A0A224YIJ2-F1
#
_entry.id   AF-A0A224YIJ2-F1
#
_cell.length_a   1.000
_cell.length_b   1.000
_cell.length_c   1.000
_cell.angle_alpha   90.00
_cell.angle_beta   90.00
_cell.angle_gamma   90.00
#
_symmetry.space_group_name_H-M   'P 1'
#
loop_
_entity.id
_entity.type
_entity.pdbx_description
1 polymer ?
#
loop_
_entity_poly.entity_id
_entity_poly.type
_entity_poly.pdbx_seq_one_letter_code
_entity_poly.pdbx_strand_id
1 'polypeptide(L)'
;MWPSDSLLQRCLDAMLRGDPVLSSCASFCSICVWHLSRQAASLREVNESRLKIYEQLEQNVAELEKSNQRLQQESRTDKKRIRSLSTSVDVLEKKCEELQELADHLRLSLRPRDQQDDTAEPVTAGDQNESLEDAPGVDRVVPSGSPSGDTDFLGFEESPFGTELVRLRCSLSRLKCQLSKEQETREELQTEVDNLVQENMRLQEEVLASQEREHQCLNLQMEMDILEDDKRLCSNCRLLNRLDRCEEPEEELTELDHFSMVQLKDGLVVYGDQDSLPEVVDSRPV
;
A
#
# COMPACT_ATOMS: atom_id res chain seq x y z
N MET A 1 15.04 19.01 -60.24
CA MET A 1 14.88 18.14 -61.43
C MET A 1 15.80 16.96 -61.26
N TRP A 2 15.30 15.88 -60.68
CA TRP A 2 16.07 14.66 -60.47
C TRP A 2 16.08 13.84 -61.77
N PRO A 3 17.21 13.23 -62.17
CA PRO A 3 17.32 12.44 -63.40
C PRO A 3 16.62 11.08 -63.32
N SER A 4 15.85 10.84 -62.26
CA SER A 4 15.19 9.57 -61.90
C SER A 4 14.30 9.01 -63.02
N ASP A 5 13.56 9.88 -63.72
CA ASP A 5 12.62 9.43 -64.76
C ASP A 5 13.34 8.85 -65.98
N SER A 6 14.52 9.37 -66.34
CA SER A 6 15.27 8.89 -67.51
C SER A 6 15.93 7.52 -67.29
N LEU A 7 16.31 7.23 -66.04
CA LEU A 7 16.89 5.93 -65.64
C LEU A 7 15.79 4.89 -65.44
N LEU A 8 14.66 5.25 -64.84
CA LEU A 8 13.49 4.36 -64.76
C LEU A 8 12.99 3.99 -66.15
N GLN A 9 12.87 4.95 -67.06
CA GLN A 9 12.42 4.72 -68.43
C GLN A 9 13.38 3.80 -69.20
N ARG A 10 14.70 3.97 -69.02
CA ARG A 10 15.73 3.10 -69.63
C ARG A 10 15.72 1.68 -69.08
N CYS A 11 15.48 1.52 -67.78
CA CYS A 11 15.31 0.21 -67.16
C CYS A 11 14.00 -0.47 -67.61
N LEU A 12 12.91 0.28 -67.78
CA LEU A 12 11.66 -0.23 -68.35
C LEU A 12 11.82 -0.69 -69.80
N ASP A 13 12.48 0.12 -70.63
CA ASP A 13 12.75 -0.18 -72.04
C ASP A 13 13.69 -1.37 -72.24
N ALA A 14 14.55 -1.67 -71.26
CA ALA A 14 15.45 -2.81 -71.30
C ALA A 14 14.82 -4.08 -70.70
N MET A 15 13.88 -3.93 -69.73
CA MET A 15 12.97 -5.01 -69.32
C MET A 15 12.04 -5.45 -70.46
N LEU A 16 11.48 -4.50 -71.24
CA LEU A 16 10.63 -4.79 -72.40
C LEU A 16 11.40 -5.49 -73.54
N ARG A 17 12.73 -5.32 -73.61
CA ARG A 17 13.60 -5.99 -74.59
C ARG A 17 14.08 -7.38 -74.16
N GLY A 18 13.75 -7.82 -72.94
CA GLY A 18 14.06 -9.17 -72.47
C GLY A 18 15.54 -9.43 -72.18
N ASP A 19 16.29 -8.41 -71.75
CA ASP A 19 17.71 -8.57 -71.42
C ASP A 19 17.87 -9.38 -70.11
N PRO A 20 18.52 -10.56 -70.14
CA PRO A 20 18.61 -11.46 -68.99
C PRO A 20 19.41 -10.87 -67.82
N VAL A 21 20.34 -9.96 -68.09
CA VAL A 21 21.16 -9.28 -67.07
C VAL A 21 20.34 -8.25 -66.29
N LEU A 22 19.46 -7.51 -66.97
CA LEU A 22 18.56 -6.55 -66.31
C LEU A 22 17.44 -7.26 -65.56
N SER A 23 16.96 -8.41 -66.06
CA SER A 23 16.04 -9.25 -65.32
C SER A 23 16.66 -9.77 -64.02
N SER A 24 17.93 -10.21 -64.04
CA SER A 24 18.63 -10.64 -62.84
C SER A 24 18.86 -9.49 -61.86
N CYS A 25 19.21 -8.30 -62.35
CA CYS A 25 19.43 -7.11 -61.53
C CYS A 25 18.12 -6.57 -60.91
N ALA A 26 17.01 -6.60 -61.65
CA ALA A 26 15.69 -6.26 -61.15
C ALA A 26 15.22 -7.24 -60.07
N SER A 27 15.46 -8.55 -60.24
CA SER A 27 15.18 -9.55 -59.21
C SER A 27 16.01 -9.31 -57.95
N PHE A 28 17.31 -9.05 -58.07
CA PHE A 28 18.17 -8.75 -56.93
C PHE A 28 17.74 -7.47 -56.20
N CYS A 29 17.42 -6.40 -56.93
CA CYS A 29 16.90 -5.17 -56.36
C CYS A 29 15.57 -5.39 -55.62
N SER A 30 14.65 -6.17 -56.20
CA SER A 30 13.39 -6.53 -55.55
C SER A 30 13.60 -7.30 -54.24
N ILE A 31 14.56 -8.23 -54.23
CA ILE A 31 14.93 -9.00 -53.04
C ILE A 31 15.53 -8.07 -51.97
N CYS A 32 16.47 -7.18 -52.32
CA CYS A 32 17.04 -6.21 -51.38
C CYS A 32 15.98 -5.27 -50.80
N VAL A 33 15.07 -4.74 -51.62
CA VAL A 33 13.99 -3.88 -51.16
C VAL A 33 13.07 -4.63 -50.21
N TRP A 34 12.75 -5.89 -50.50
CA TRP A 34 11.93 -6.73 -49.62
C TRP A 34 12.60 -6.98 -48.27
N HIS A 35 13.88 -7.39 -48.24
CA HIS A 35 14.62 -7.63 -46.99
C HIS A 35 14.75 -6.38 -46.14
N LEU A 36 15.11 -5.24 -46.75
CA LEU A 36 15.22 -3.97 -46.04
C LEU A 36 13.85 -3.51 -45.51
N SER A 37 12.78 -3.73 -46.27
CA SER A 37 11.42 -3.41 -45.82
C SER A 37 10.98 -4.31 -44.67
N ARG A 38 11.34 -5.60 -44.70
CA ARG A 38 11.07 -6.57 -43.62
C ARG A 38 11.82 -6.19 -42.35
N GLN A 39 13.11 -5.89 -42.46
CA GLN A 39 13.93 -5.45 -41.33
C GLN A 39 13.44 -4.11 -40.76
N ALA A 40 13.05 -3.15 -41.62
CA ALA A 40 12.47 -1.89 -41.18
C ALA A 40 11.09 -2.06 -40.52
N ALA A 41 10.31 -3.08 -40.90
CA ALA A 41 9.07 -3.42 -40.20
C ALA A 41 9.34 -3.99 -38.80
N SER A 42 10.26 -4.96 -38.69
CA SER A 42 10.67 -5.54 -37.40
C SER A 42 11.23 -4.49 -36.43
N LEU A 43 12.10 -3.59 -36.91
CA LEU A 43 12.62 -2.49 -36.09
C LEU A 43 11.52 -1.52 -35.62
N ARG A 44 10.48 -1.29 -36.42
CA ARG A 44 9.33 -0.48 -35.99
C ARG A 44 8.54 -1.15 -34.88
N GLU A 45 8.31 -2.46 -35.00
CA GLU A 45 7.60 -3.25 -33.98
C GLU A 45 8.35 -3.27 -32.64
N VAL A 46 9.67 -3.52 -32.66
CA VAL A 46 10.50 -3.49 -31.45
C VAL A 46 10.51 -2.09 -30.82
N ASN A 47 10.57 -1.04 -31.63
CA ASN A 47 10.55 0.33 -31.11
C ASN A 47 9.19 0.70 -30.51
N GLU A 48 8.09 0.25 -31.11
CA GLU A 48 6.74 0.41 -30.57
C GLU A 48 6.57 -0.35 -29.24
N SER A 49 7.04 -1.60 -29.17
CA SER A 49 7.06 -2.39 -27.94
C SER A 49 7.87 -1.68 -26.84
N ARG A 50 9.06 -1.18 -27.17
CA ARG A 50 9.89 -0.41 -26.24
C ARG A 50 9.19 0.85 -25.75
N LEU A 51 8.50 1.59 -26.61
CA LEU A 51 7.74 2.77 -26.23
C LEU A 51 6.63 2.43 -25.22
N LYS A 52 5.87 1.35 -25.47
CA LYS A 52 4.84 0.87 -24.53
C LYS A 52 5.41 0.49 -23.16
N ILE A 53 6.59 -0.15 -23.15
CA ILE A 53 7.29 -0.48 -21.89
C ILE A 53 7.66 0.80 -21.13
N TYR A 54 8.18 1.82 -21.82
CA TYR A 54 8.49 3.09 -21.18
C TYR A 54 7.25 3.80 -20.64
N GLU A 55 6.16 3.84 -21.38
CA GLU A 55 4.89 4.41 -20.91
C GLU A 55 4.37 3.68 -19.66
N GLN A 56 4.44 2.35 -19.64
CA GLN A 56 4.05 1.57 -18.46
C GLN A 56 4.98 1.83 -17.27
N LEU A 57 6.29 1.97 -17.50
CA LEU A 57 7.25 2.31 -16.45
C LEU A 57 6.96 3.70 -15.86
N GLU A 58 6.64 4.69 -16.70
CA GLU A 58 6.27 6.03 -16.24
C GLU A 58 5.00 6.01 -15.37
N GLN A 59 3.98 5.25 -15.79
CA GLN A 59 2.77 5.05 -14.99
C GLN A 59 3.07 4.38 -13.64
N ASN A 60 3.85 3.29 -13.66
CA ASN A 60 4.23 2.57 -12.43
C ASN A 60 5.03 3.45 -11.47
N VAL A 61 5.98 4.25 -11.98
CA VAL A 61 6.75 5.20 -11.15
C VAL A 61 5.82 6.22 -10.50
N ALA A 62 4.90 6.82 -11.26
CA ALA A 62 3.93 7.78 -10.72
C ALA A 62 3.03 7.16 -9.65
N GLU A 63 2.57 5.92 -9.86
CA GLU A 63 1.77 5.17 -8.87
C GLU A 63 2.55 4.87 -7.59
N LEU A 64 3.81 4.43 -7.72
CA LEU A 64 4.70 4.17 -6.60
C LEU A 64 5.00 5.44 -5.81
N GLU A 65 5.25 6.56 -6.48
CA GLU A 65 5.46 7.86 -5.85
C GLU A 65 4.22 8.31 -5.07
N LYS A 66 3.04 8.19 -5.67
CA LYS A 66 1.76 8.52 -5.02
C LYS A 66 1.50 7.64 -3.79
N SER A 67 1.72 6.33 -3.92
CA SER A 67 1.59 5.37 -2.81
C SER A 67 2.57 5.70 -1.68
N ASN A 68 3.82 5.99 -2.00
CA ASN A 68 4.84 6.37 -1.02
C ASN A 68 4.48 7.67 -0.30
N GLN A 69 4.03 8.71 -1.02
CA GLN A 69 3.56 9.96 -0.41
C GLN A 69 2.40 9.73 0.56
N ARG A 70 1.43 8.88 0.18
CA ARG A 70 0.32 8.48 1.05
C ARG A 70 0.82 7.77 2.31
N LEU A 71 1.67 6.76 2.18
CA LEU A 71 2.25 6.02 3.31
C LEU A 71 3.06 6.94 4.23
N GLN A 72 3.79 7.91 3.68
CA GLN A 72 4.51 8.91 4.47
C GLN A 72 3.56 9.81 5.26
N GLN A 73 2.44 10.22 4.66
CA GLN A 73 1.42 11.01 5.35
C GLN A 73 0.77 10.21 6.48
N GLU A 74 0.38 8.96 6.21
CA GLU A 74 -0.18 8.05 7.21
C GLU A 74 0.82 7.83 8.36
N SER A 75 2.09 7.53 8.05
CA SER A 75 3.16 7.42 9.05
C SER A 75 3.33 8.68 9.90
N ARG A 76 3.23 9.87 9.29
CA ARG A 76 3.28 11.15 10.04
C ARG A 76 2.08 11.30 10.96
N THR A 77 0.88 10.90 10.53
CA THR A 77 -0.32 10.94 11.37
C THR A 77 -0.25 9.94 12.51
N ASP A 78 0.24 8.72 12.28
CA ASP A 78 0.38 7.71 13.31
C ASP A 78 1.44 8.09 14.33
N LYS A 79 2.57 8.67 13.89
CA LYS A 79 3.56 9.26 14.81
C LYS A 79 2.95 10.35 15.70
N LYS A 80 1.99 11.14 15.22
CA LYS A 80 1.26 12.12 16.05
C LYS A 80 0.33 11.43 17.04
N ARG A 81 -0.43 10.42 16.60
CA ARG A 81 -1.32 9.61 17.46
C ARG A 81 -0.54 8.91 18.58
N ILE A 82 0.54 8.22 18.24
CA ILE A 82 1.43 7.55 19.20
C ILE A 82 1.93 8.56 20.23
N ARG A 83 2.47 9.71 19.81
CA ARG A 83 2.94 10.74 20.76
C ARG A 83 1.82 11.24 21.69
N SER A 84 0.63 11.48 21.14
CA SER A 84 -0.52 11.89 21.95
C SER A 84 -0.91 10.83 22.98
N LEU A 85 -0.95 9.56 22.58
CA LEU A 85 -1.26 8.44 23.46
C LEU A 85 -0.18 8.27 24.53
N SER A 86 1.10 8.35 24.15
CA SER A 86 2.22 8.32 25.11
C SER A 86 2.09 9.44 26.15
N THR A 87 1.80 10.68 25.74
CA THR A 87 1.58 11.76 26.72
C THR A 87 0.38 11.52 27.63
N SER A 88 -0.67 10.87 27.13
CA SER A 88 -1.82 10.49 27.96
C SER A 88 -1.47 9.40 28.97
N VAL A 89 -0.66 8.42 28.56
CA VAL A 89 -0.14 7.38 29.45
C VAL A 89 0.72 8.02 30.54
N ASP A 90 1.67 8.90 30.20
CA ASP A 90 2.52 9.59 31.18
C ASP A 90 1.69 10.37 32.22
N VAL A 91 0.60 11.02 31.80
CA VAL A 91 -0.31 11.74 32.71
C VAL A 91 -1.07 10.79 33.63
N LEU A 92 -1.51 9.64 33.10
CA LEU A 92 -2.19 8.62 33.90
C LEU A 92 -1.25 7.96 34.90
N GLU A 93 0.00 7.67 34.49
CA GLU A 93 1.03 7.13 35.36
C GLU A 93 1.31 8.06 36.54
N LYS A 94 1.50 9.36 36.29
CA LYS A 94 1.65 10.36 37.37
C LYS A 94 0.46 10.40 38.32
N LYS A 95 -0.77 10.34 37.79
CA LYS A 95 -1.97 10.30 38.65
C LYS A 95 -2.03 9.02 39.48
N CYS A 96 -1.61 7.88 38.94
CA CYS A 96 -1.51 6.64 39.69
C CYS A 96 -0.45 6.73 40.79
N GLU A 97 0.71 7.33 40.51
CA GLU A 97 1.76 7.60 41.49
C GLU A 97 1.23 8.51 42.63
N GLU A 98 0.59 9.64 42.30
CA GLU A 98 -0.02 10.57 43.27
C GLU A 98 -1.08 9.88 44.16
N LEU A 99 -1.95 9.06 43.57
CA LEU A 99 -2.96 8.30 44.31
C LEU A 99 -2.33 7.23 45.19
N GLN A 100 -1.26 6.59 44.74
CA GLN A 100 -0.51 5.60 45.51
C GLN A 100 0.18 6.25 46.71
N GLU A 101 0.82 7.41 46.52
CA GLU A 101 1.40 8.21 47.60
C GLU A 101 0.35 8.63 48.64
N LEU A 102 -0.82 9.09 48.19
CA LEU A 102 -1.93 9.45 49.09
C LEU A 102 -2.44 8.23 49.87
N ALA A 103 -2.60 7.09 49.21
CA ALA A 103 -3.01 5.85 49.85
C ALA A 103 -1.99 5.39 50.90
N ASP A 104 -0.70 5.48 50.59
CA ASP A 104 0.37 5.13 51.52
C ASP A 104 0.48 6.11 52.69
N HIS A 105 0.29 7.42 52.46
CA HIS A 105 0.18 8.42 53.54
C HIS A 105 -0.99 8.11 54.48
N LEU A 106 -2.17 7.78 53.93
CA LEU A 106 -3.32 7.38 54.75
C LEU A 106 -3.05 6.09 55.52
N ARG A 107 -2.46 5.05 54.89
CA ARG A 107 -2.07 3.81 55.57
C ARG A 107 -1.08 4.06 56.72
N LEU A 108 -0.13 4.97 56.54
CA LEU A 108 0.83 5.37 57.57
C LEU A 108 0.16 6.20 58.69
N SER A 109 -0.79 7.07 58.35
CA SER A 109 -1.55 7.87 59.32
C SER A 109 -2.57 7.05 60.11
N LEU A 110 -3.05 5.94 59.56
CA LEU A 110 -3.95 4.98 60.20
C LEU A 110 -3.21 3.84 60.92
N ARG A 111 -1.86 3.81 60.88
CA ARG A 111 -1.12 2.89 61.76
C ARG A 111 -1.41 3.27 63.22
N PRO A 112 -1.96 2.35 64.03
CA PRO A 112 -2.12 2.58 65.45
C PRO A 112 -0.76 2.90 66.07
N ARG A 113 -0.75 3.86 66.99
CA ARG A 113 0.40 4.20 67.83
C ARG A 113 0.65 3.13 68.91
N ASP A 114 0.37 1.87 68.57
CA ASP A 114 0.48 0.71 69.46
C ASP A 114 1.71 -0.08 69.06
N GLN A 115 2.84 0.30 69.65
CA GLN A 115 3.92 -0.61 70.04
C GLN A 115 5.00 0.19 70.77
N GLN A 116 4.69 0.49 72.03
CA GLN A 116 5.71 0.69 73.05
C GLN A 116 5.19 0.08 74.34
N ASP A 117 5.05 -1.26 74.38
CA ASP A 117 5.21 -2.01 75.63
C ASP A 117 5.44 -3.51 75.37
N ASP A 118 6.61 -3.96 75.81
CA ASP A 118 6.98 -5.21 76.45
C ASP A 118 6.18 -6.55 76.26
N THR A 119 6.98 -7.58 75.90
CA THR A 119 7.02 -8.93 76.52
C THR A 119 6.07 -10.07 76.05
N ALA A 120 6.72 -11.14 75.57
CA ALA A 120 6.37 -12.58 75.62
C ALA A 120 5.19 -13.18 74.82
N GLU A 121 5.56 -14.16 73.99
CA GLU A 121 4.84 -15.36 73.50
C GLU A 121 3.98 -16.10 74.57
N PRO A 122 3.25 -17.19 74.20
CA PRO A 122 2.34 -17.48 73.07
C PRO A 122 0.97 -18.01 73.59
N VAL A 123 0.03 -18.44 72.73
CA VAL A 123 -0.80 -19.67 72.87
C VAL A 123 -1.93 -19.75 71.82
N THR A 124 -2.10 -20.98 71.36
CA THR A 124 -2.98 -21.64 70.38
C THR A 124 -4.51 -21.42 70.44
N ALA A 125 -5.14 -21.60 69.27
CA ALA A 125 -6.23 -22.57 68.96
C ALA A 125 -7.55 -21.99 68.39
N GLY A 126 -7.90 -22.42 67.16
CA GLY A 126 -9.26 -22.71 66.64
C GLY A 126 -10.26 -21.56 66.53
N ASP A 127 -11.31 -21.57 65.71
CA ASP A 127 -11.84 -22.42 64.66
C ASP A 127 -13.08 -21.67 64.11
N GLN A 128 -13.44 -21.86 62.84
CA GLN A 128 -14.76 -21.64 62.19
C GLN A 128 -15.36 -20.23 61.96
N ASN A 129 -15.42 -19.89 60.65
CA ASN A 129 -16.63 -19.76 59.81
C ASN A 129 -17.60 -18.56 59.91
N GLU A 130 -17.74 -17.92 58.73
CA GLU A 130 -18.96 -17.43 58.04
C GLU A 130 -19.90 -16.32 58.58
N SER A 131 -20.28 -15.46 57.61
CA SER A 131 -21.58 -14.80 57.41
C SER A 131 -21.81 -13.37 57.91
N LEU A 132 -21.55 -12.43 57.00
CA LEU A 132 -22.50 -11.49 56.37
C LEU A 132 -23.90 -11.26 56.99
N GLU A 133 -24.24 -9.96 56.97
CA GLU A 133 -25.55 -9.27 56.96
C GLU A 133 -26.13 -8.71 58.27
N ASP A 134 -26.45 -7.42 58.12
CA ASP A 134 -27.58 -6.65 58.65
C ASP A 134 -27.39 -5.77 59.92
N ALA A 135 -27.54 -4.47 59.66
CA ALA A 135 -27.88 -3.41 60.61
C ALA A 135 -29.33 -3.64 61.14
N PRO A 136 -29.94 -2.87 62.09
CA PRO A 136 -29.64 -1.48 62.46
C PRO A 136 -29.87 -1.11 63.96
N GLY A 137 -29.55 0.15 64.32
CA GLY A 137 -30.34 0.86 65.33
C GLY A 137 -29.63 1.69 66.41
N VAL A 138 -29.84 3.02 66.30
CA VAL A 138 -30.25 3.96 67.38
C VAL A 138 -29.19 4.64 68.29
N ASP A 139 -29.04 5.96 68.03
CA ASP A 139 -28.92 7.15 68.89
C ASP A 139 -27.96 7.26 70.11
N ARG A 140 -27.12 8.32 70.07
CA ARG A 140 -26.97 9.41 71.09
C ARG A 140 -25.94 10.46 70.59
N VAL A 141 -26.32 11.68 70.20
CA VAL A 141 -26.43 12.95 70.98
C VAL A 141 -25.25 13.15 71.96
N VAL A 142 -24.40 14.21 71.97
CA VAL A 142 -24.58 15.70 72.11
C VAL A 142 -23.20 16.43 71.83
N PRO A 143 -23.02 17.78 71.90
CA PRO A 143 -22.34 18.60 70.89
C PRO A 143 -21.25 19.57 71.45
N SER A 144 -20.62 20.38 70.59
CA SER A 144 -20.00 21.72 70.85
C SER A 144 -19.21 22.12 69.61
N GLY A 145 -19.25 23.32 69.01
CA GLY A 145 -19.97 24.57 69.27
C GLY A 145 -19.78 25.50 68.04
N SER A 146 -20.75 26.40 67.87
CA SER A 146 -21.09 27.32 66.77
C SER A 146 -20.03 28.40 66.42
N PRO A 147 -20.34 29.47 65.63
CA PRO A 147 -21.43 29.75 64.66
C PRO A 147 -20.85 30.26 63.30
N SER A 148 -21.55 30.42 62.19
CA SER A 148 -22.58 31.43 61.89
C SER A 148 -22.92 31.35 60.39
N GLY A 149 -24.20 31.36 60.04
CA GLY A 149 -24.66 31.36 58.65
C GLY A 149 -26.11 30.90 58.59
N ASP A 150 -27.00 31.80 59.00
CA ASP A 150 -28.44 31.60 59.06
C ASP A 150 -29.01 31.16 57.70
N THR A 151 -29.52 29.94 57.65
CA THR A 151 -30.81 29.64 57.01
C THR A 151 -31.34 28.37 57.66
N ASP A 152 -32.30 28.55 58.55
CA ASP A 152 -33.29 27.52 58.88
C ASP A 152 -33.85 26.92 57.58
N PHE A 153 -33.53 25.66 57.31
CA PHE A 153 -34.32 24.84 56.39
C PHE A 153 -34.50 23.45 56.98
N LEU A 154 -35.28 23.42 58.05
CA LEU A 154 -35.96 22.21 58.49
C LEU A 154 -36.94 21.78 57.40
N GLY A 155 -36.80 20.53 56.96
CA GLY A 155 -37.88 19.69 56.44
C GLY A 155 -38.91 20.38 55.55
N PHE A 156 -38.57 20.58 54.29
CA PHE A 156 -39.60 20.60 53.25
C PHE A 156 -39.62 19.24 52.61
N GLU A 157 -40.81 18.66 52.48
CA GLU A 157 -41.08 17.49 51.65
C GLU A 157 -40.21 17.52 50.39
N GLU A 158 -39.64 16.37 50.00
CA GLU A 158 -39.16 16.21 48.63
C GLU A 158 -40.34 16.58 47.71
N SER A 159 -40.34 17.82 47.24
CA SER A 159 -41.38 18.32 46.37
C SER A 159 -41.47 17.33 45.21
N PRO A 160 -42.63 16.74 44.91
CA PRO A 160 -42.76 15.72 43.86
C PRO A 160 -42.22 16.21 42.50
N PHE A 161 -42.18 17.53 42.30
CA PHE A 161 -41.56 18.18 41.15
C PHE A 161 -40.02 18.09 41.10
N GLY A 162 -39.34 18.09 42.25
CA GLY A 162 -37.88 17.95 42.35
C GLY A 162 -37.40 16.55 41.94
N THR A 163 -38.11 15.51 42.39
CA THR A 163 -37.84 14.11 42.04
C THR A 163 -38.08 13.85 40.55
N GLU A 164 -39.12 14.46 39.97
CA GLU A 164 -39.39 14.41 38.53
C GLU A 164 -38.35 15.18 37.70
N LEU A 165 -37.91 16.36 38.14
CA LEU A 165 -36.81 17.10 37.51
C LEU A 165 -35.51 16.28 37.46
N VAL A 166 -35.17 15.61 38.57
CA VAL A 166 -34.00 14.70 38.61
C VAL A 166 -34.18 13.53 37.65
N ARG A 167 -35.37 12.90 37.62
CA ARG A 167 -35.68 11.78 36.70
C ARG A 167 -35.64 12.19 35.23
N LEU A 168 -36.17 13.36 34.88
CA LEU A 168 -36.14 13.93 33.54
C LEU A 168 -34.72 14.28 33.14
N ARG A 169 -33.92 14.88 34.04
CA ARG A 169 -32.50 15.17 33.80
C ARG A 169 -31.69 13.90 33.57
N CYS A 170 -31.91 12.85 34.36
CA CYS A 170 -31.29 11.54 34.15
C CYS A 170 -31.72 10.91 32.82
N SER A 171 -32.99 11.03 32.45
CA SER A 171 -33.50 10.51 31.17
C SER A 171 -32.94 11.27 29.98
N LEU A 172 -32.82 12.59 30.07
CA LEU A 172 -32.15 13.43 29.07
C LEU A 172 -30.68 13.09 28.94
N SER A 173 -29.95 12.90 30.04
CA SER A 173 -28.55 12.48 30.00
C SER A 173 -28.38 11.10 29.34
N ARG A 174 -29.28 10.16 29.62
CA ARG A 174 -29.29 8.83 28.98
C ARG A 174 -29.59 8.92 27.47
N LEU A 175 -30.60 9.69 27.08
CA LEU A 175 -30.93 9.91 25.66
C LEU A 175 -29.80 10.62 24.90
N LYS A 176 -29.13 11.59 25.52
CA LYS A 176 -27.93 12.22 24.94
C LYS A 176 -26.78 11.24 24.75
N CYS A 177 -26.54 10.36 25.74
CA CYS A 177 -25.53 9.31 25.61
C CYS A 177 -25.90 8.31 24.50
N GLN A 178 -27.18 7.90 24.38
CA GLN A 178 -27.64 7.05 23.29
C GLN A 178 -27.49 7.71 21.92
N LEU A 179 -27.86 8.99 21.79
CA LEU A 179 -27.68 9.72 20.54
C LEU A 179 -26.21 9.81 20.13
N SER A 180 -25.31 10.06 21.08
CA SER A 180 -23.87 10.09 20.81
C SER A 180 -23.34 8.75 20.31
N LYS A 181 -23.82 7.64 20.88
CA LYS A 181 -23.43 6.29 20.44
C LYS A 181 -24.00 5.96 19.06
N GLU A 182 -25.25 6.31 18.80
CA GLU A 182 -25.86 6.15 17.48
C GLU A 182 -25.18 7.02 16.41
N GLN A 183 -24.65 8.20 16.79
CA GLN A 183 -23.85 9.02 15.89
C GLN A 183 -22.51 8.36 15.57
N GLU A 184 -21.81 7.84 16.59
CA GLU A 184 -20.56 7.11 16.41
C GLU A 184 -20.75 5.87 15.53
N THR A 185 -21.76 5.03 15.81
CA THR A 185 -22.04 3.85 14.98
C THR A 185 -22.46 4.22 13.57
N ARG A 186 -23.21 5.32 13.38
CA ARG A 186 -23.56 5.82 12.05
C ARG A 186 -22.33 6.27 11.28
N GLU A 187 -21.40 6.96 11.93
CA GLU A 187 -20.14 7.39 11.31
C GLU A 187 -19.27 6.18 10.94
N GLU A 188 -19.15 5.19 11.82
CA GLU A 188 -18.46 3.93 11.55
C GLU A 188 -19.07 3.20 10.32
N LEU A 189 -20.39 3.01 10.31
CA LEU A 189 -21.09 2.38 9.18
C LEU A 189 -20.95 3.18 7.90
N GLN A 190 -20.96 4.52 7.97
CA GLN A 190 -20.73 5.37 6.80
C GLN A 190 -19.33 5.16 6.23
N THR A 191 -18.29 5.09 7.09
CA THR A 191 -16.93 4.80 6.63
C THR A 191 -16.81 3.42 6.01
N GLU A 192 -17.50 2.41 6.55
CA GLU A 192 -17.52 1.07 5.98
C GLU A 192 -18.19 1.04 4.60
N VAL A 193 -19.32 1.73 4.44
CA VAL A 193 -19.98 1.88 3.13
C VAL A 193 -19.05 2.55 2.13
N ASP A 194 -18.36 3.62 2.52
CA ASP A 194 -17.43 4.32 1.64
C ASP A 194 -16.25 3.42 1.22
N ASN A 195 -15.72 2.60 2.14
CA ASN A 195 -14.68 1.61 1.86
C ASN A 195 -15.16 0.55 0.87
N LEU A 196 -16.34 -0.03 1.10
CA LEU A 196 -16.93 -1.04 0.22
C LEU A 196 -17.22 -0.48 -1.17
N VAL A 197 -17.67 0.78 -1.27
CA VAL A 197 -17.90 1.45 -2.56
C VAL A 197 -16.58 1.64 -3.31
N GLN A 198 -15.51 2.06 -2.63
CA GLN A 198 -14.18 2.19 -3.25
C GLN A 198 -13.64 0.84 -3.72
N GLU A 199 -13.79 -0.21 -2.91
CA GLU A 199 -13.37 -1.56 -3.30
C GLU A 199 -14.18 -2.07 -4.51
N ASN A 200 -15.50 -1.84 -4.52
CA ASN A 200 -16.35 -2.24 -5.64
C ASN A 200 -15.93 -1.53 -6.93
N MET A 201 -15.63 -0.23 -6.85
CA MET A 201 -15.13 0.54 -8.00
C MET A 201 -13.80 -0.02 -8.51
N ARG A 202 -12.85 -0.33 -7.62
CA ARG A 202 -11.57 -0.94 -7.99
C ARG A 202 -11.76 -2.32 -8.64
N LEU A 203 -12.64 -3.15 -8.10
CA LEU A 203 -12.95 -4.46 -8.67
C LEU A 203 -13.59 -4.34 -10.05
N GLN A 204 -14.48 -3.36 -10.26
CA GLN A 204 -15.07 -3.09 -11.58
C GLN A 204 -13.99 -2.68 -12.60
N GLU A 205 -13.05 -1.81 -12.22
CA GLU A 205 -11.91 -1.43 -13.07
C GLU A 205 -11.04 -2.64 -13.42
N GLU A 206 -10.74 -3.50 -12.44
CA GLU A 206 -9.93 -4.70 -12.65
C GLU A 206 -10.62 -5.72 -13.57
N VAL A 207 -11.94 -5.88 -13.44
CA VAL A 207 -12.75 -6.72 -14.35
C VAL A 207 -12.69 -6.17 -15.77
N LEU A 208 -12.86 -4.85 -15.96
CA LEU A 208 -12.75 -4.23 -17.29
C LEU A 208 -11.36 -4.42 -17.90
N ALA A 209 -10.30 -4.22 -17.10
CA ALA A 209 -8.94 -4.46 -17.54
C ALA A 209 -8.69 -5.95 -17.90
N SER A 210 -9.31 -6.88 -17.18
CA SER A 210 -9.25 -8.30 -17.50
C SER A 210 -9.99 -8.65 -18.79
N GLN A 211 -11.16 -8.07 -19.02
CA GLN A 211 -11.91 -8.26 -20.27
C GLN A 211 -11.13 -7.72 -21.48
N GLU A 212 -10.51 -6.55 -21.34
CA GLU A 212 -9.66 -5.98 -22.39
C GLU A 212 -8.48 -6.90 -22.72
N ARG A 213 -7.79 -7.44 -21.70
CA ARG A 213 -6.73 -8.44 -21.92
C ARG A 213 -7.24 -9.70 -22.60
N GLU A 214 -8.43 -10.19 -22.24
CA GLU A 214 -9.06 -11.35 -22.88
C GLU A 214 -9.37 -11.07 -24.36
N HIS A 215 -9.91 -9.89 -24.68
CA HIS A 215 -10.14 -9.46 -26.05
C HIS A 215 -8.85 -9.39 -26.87
N GLN A 216 -7.77 -8.86 -26.29
CA GLN A 216 -6.46 -8.83 -26.94
C GLN A 216 -5.92 -10.23 -27.21
N CYS A 217 -6.02 -11.15 -26.24
CA CYS A 217 -5.64 -12.55 -26.42
C CYS A 217 -6.45 -13.22 -27.55
N LEU A 218 -7.77 -13.01 -27.59
CA LEU A 218 -8.63 -13.54 -28.65
C LEU A 218 -8.27 -12.96 -30.02
N ASN A 219 -7.94 -11.68 -30.10
CA ASN A 219 -7.52 -11.06 -31.35
C ASN A 219 -6.18 -11.64 -31.83
N LEU A 220 -5.19 -11.76 -30.95
CA LEU A 220 -3.91 -12.40 -31.27
C LEU A 220 -4.08 -13.87 -31.67
N GLN A 221 -5.00 -14.59 -31.03
CA GLN A 221 -5.32 -15.97 -31.39
C GLN A 221 -5.93 -16.04 -32.79
N MET A 222 -6.85 -15.14 -33.13
CA MET A 222 -7.41 -15.07 -34.49
C MET A 222 -6.34 -14.72 -35.54
N GLU A 223 -5.42 -13.79 -35.22
CA GLU A 223 -4.27 -13.49 -36.08
C GLU A 223 -3.36 -14.71 -36.28
N MET A 224 -3.08 -15.46 -35.20
CA MET A 224 -2.32 -16.71 -35.26
C MET A 224 -3.04 -17.77 -36.12
N ASP A 225 -4.34 -17.95 -35.96
CA ASP A 225 -5.13 -18.93 -36.74
C ASP A 225 -5.10 -18.59 -38.24
N ILE A 226 -5.22 -17.31 -38.61
CA ILE A 226 -5.08 -16.84 -40.00
C ILE A 226 -3.68 -17.18 -40.53
N LEU A 227 -2.63 -16.92 -39.76
CA LEU A 227 -1.24 -17.24 -40.14
C LEU A 227 -0.97 -18.76 -40.18
N GLU A 228 -1.69 -19.57 -39.42
CA GLU A 228 -1.62 -21.02 -39.48
C GLU A 228 -2.33 -21.60 -40.71
N ASP A 229 -3.46 -21.03 -41.10
CA ASP A 229 -4.14 -21.37 -42.35
C ASP A 229 -3.30 -20.96 -43.57
N ASP A 230 -2.55 -19.86 -43.49
CA ASP A 230 -1.51 -19.50 -44.47
C ASP A 230 -0.34 -20.52 -44.52
N LYS A 231 -0.13 -21.35 -43.49
CA LYS A 231 0.82 -22.49 -43.56
C LYS A 231 0.21 -23.76 -44.17
N ARG A 232 -1.13 -23.84 -44.24
CA ARG A 232 -1.90 -24.92 -44.90
C ARG A 232 -2.18 -24.66 -46.37
N LEU A 233 -1.65 -23.55 -46.90
CA LEU A 233 -1.60 -23.22 -48.31
C LEU A 233 -1.24 -24.43 -49.20
N CYS A 234 -1.93 -24.54 -50.35
CA CYS A 234 -1.79 -25.65 -51.28
C CYS A 234 -0.34 -25.82 -51.75
N SER A 235 -0.01 -26.99 -52.34
CA SER A 235 1.35 -27.37 -52.74
C SER A 235 2.14 -26.28 -53.48
N ASN A 236 1.46 -25.46 -54.29
CA ASN A 236 2.07 -24.34 -55.02
C ASN A 236 2.44 -23.14 -54.13
N CYS A 237 1.61 -22.82 -53.14
CA CYS A 237 1.84 -21.71 -52.22
C CYS A 237 2.84 -22.06 -51.11
N ARG A 238 2.98 -23.35 -50.76
CA ARG A 238 4.06 -23.87 -49.91
C ARG A 238 5.46 -23.69 -50.50
N LEU A 239 5.60 -23.79 -51.82
CA LEU A 239 6.88 -23.60 -52.53
C LEU A 239 7.35 -22.14 -52.49
N LEU A 240 6.43 -21.18 -52.54
CA LEU A 240 6.73 -19.76 -52.40
C LEU A 240 7.16 -19.42 -50.96
N ASN A 241 6.46 -19.93 -49.95
CA ASN A 241 6.77 -19.68 -48.52
C ASN A 241 8.13 -20.31 -48.08
N ARG A 242 8.62 -21.34 -48.80
CA ARG A 242 9.91 -21.98 -48.49
C ARG A 242 11.11 -21.21 -49.06
N LEU A 243 10.91 -20.38 -50.09
CA LEU A 243 11.95 -19.52 -50.64
C LEU A 243 12.16 -18.25 -49.79
N ASP A 244 11.16 -17.83 -49.00
CA ASP A 244 11.23 -16.64 -48.12
C ASP A 244 11.89 -16.88 -46.74
N ARG A 245 12.16 -18.14 -46.38
CA ARG A 245 12.99 -18.48 -45.20
C ARG A 245 14.46 -18.39 -45.58
N CYS A 246 14.96 -17.18 -45.81
CA CYS A 246 16.37 -16.91 -45.60
C CYS A 246 16.67 -17.17 -44.12
N GLU A 247 17.54 -18.15 -43.86
CA GLU A 247 18.15 -18.37 -42.57
C GLU A 247 18.91 -17.08 -42.21
N GLU A 248 18.41 -16.34 -41.23
CA GLU A 248 19.16 -15.25 -40.62
C GLU A 248 20.23 -15.90 -39.73
N PRO A 249 21.51 -15.48 -39.80
CA PRO A 249 22.50 -15.96 -38.84
C PRO A 249 22.11 -15.47 -37.45
N GLU A 250 21.90 -16.39 -36.52
CA GLU A 250 21.82 -16.07 -35.09
C GLU A 250 23.20 -15.53 -34.67
N GLU A 251 23.32 -14.20 -34.59
CA GLU A 251 24.46 -13.58 -33.89
C GLU A 251 24.32 -13.95 -32.42
N GLU A 252 25.19 -14.87 -31.98
CA GLU A 252 25.30 -15.34 -30.61
C GLU A 252 25.47 -14.14 -29.65
N LEU A 253 24.62 -14.08 -28.63
CA LEU A 253 24.67 -13.17 -27.48
C LEU A 253 25.92 -13.35 -26.59
N THR A 254 27.03 -13.87 -27.11
CA THR A 254 28.24 -14.25 -26.38
C THR A 254 29.16 -13.06 -26.05
N GLU A 255 28.89 -11.85 -26.54
CA GLU A 255 29.72 -10.66 -26.27
C GLU A 255 29.39 -9.92 -24.96
N LEU A 256 28.36 -10.33 -24.22
CA LEU A 256 27.96 -9.68 -22.96
C LEU A 256 28.80 -10.04 -21.73
N ASP A 257 29.70 -11.03 -21.82
CA ASP A 257 30.49 -11.51 -20.67
C ASP A 257 31.72 -10.64 -20.33
N HIS A 258 32.01 -9.59 -21.11
CA HIS A 258 33.17 -8.72 -20.91
C HIS A 258 32.87 -7.44 -20.12
N PHE A 259 31.61 -7.16 -19.80
CA PHE A 259 31.22 -5.95 -19.07
C PHE A 259 31.06 -6.24 -17.57
N SER A 260 31.88 -5.59 -16.74
CA SER A 260 31.81 -5.75 -15.28
C SER A 260 31.50 -4.41 -14.60
N MET A 261 30.73 -4.47 -13.51
CA MET A 261 30.52 -3.33 -12.61
C MET A 261 31.56 -3.38 -11.50
N VAL A 262 32.38 -2.33 -11.40
CA VAL A 262 33.40 -2.21 -10.34
C VAL A 262 33.08 -1.02 -9.46
N GLN A 263 33.04 -1.25 -8.15
CA GLN A 263 32.86 -0.21 -7.16
C GLN A 263 34.22 0.34 -6.72
N LEU A 264 34.45 1.62 -6.98
CA LEU A 264 35.66 2.33 -6.55
C LEU A 264 35.58 2.64 -5.05
N LYS A 265 36.73 2.89 -4.43
CA LYS A 265 36.87 3.17 -2.97
C LYS A 265 36.01 4.33 -2.47
N ASP A 266 35.66 5.27 -3.35
CA ASP A 266 34.82 6.43 -3.02
C ASP A 266 33.31 6.15 -3.18
N GLY A 267 32.93 4.88 -3.38
CA GLY A 267 31.53 4.43 -3.50
C GLY A 267 30.93 4.61 -4.90
N LEU A 268 31.69 5.15 -5.85
CA LEU A 268 31.27 5.31 -7.24
C LEU A 268 31.34 3.97 -7.99
N VAL A 269 30.26 3.57 -8.64
CA VAL A 269 30.21 2.35 -9.47
C VAL A 269 30.44 2.74 -10.93
N VAL A 270 31.41 2.10 -11.57
CA VAL A 270 31.76 2.32 -12.98
C VAL A 270 31.43 1.05 -13.76
N TYR A 271 30.84 1.21 -14.94
CA TYR A 271 30.47 0.15 -15.87
C TYR A 271 31.30 0.27 -17.14
N GLY A 272 31.98 -0.81 -17.53
CA GLY A 272 32.81 -0.82 -18.74
C GLY A 272 33.49 -2.16 -18.98
N ASP A 273 34.15 -2.25 -20.13
CA ASP A 273 34.98 -3.39 -20.53
C ASP A 273 36.22 -3.47 -19.62
N GLN A 274 36.67 -4.70 -19.28
CA GLN A 274 37.76 -4.95 -18.33
C GLN A 274 39.07 -4.26 -18.75
N ASP A 275 39.29 -4.07 -20.04
CA ASP A 275 40.49 -3.44 -20.61
C ASP A 275 40.49 -1.91 -20.55
N SER A 276 39.34 -1.30 -20.21
CA SER A 276 39.18 0.16 -20.14
C SER A 276 39.25 0.71 -18.70
N LEU A 277 39.45 -0.16 -17.71
CA LEU A 277 39.49 0.23 -16.29
C LEU A 277 40.93 0.59 -15.86
N PRO A 278 41.11 1.68 -15.07
CA PRO A 278 42.44 2.06 -14.59
C PRO A 278 43.02 1.00 -13.66
N GLU A 279 44.27 0.59 -13.93
CA GLU A 279 45.01 -0.54 -13.32
C GLU A 279 45.32 -0.41 -11.81
N VAL A 280 44.70 0.54 -11.12
CA VAL A 280 45.03 0.88 -9.73
C VAL A 280 43.86 0.53 -8.83
N VAL A 281 44.06 -0.58 -8.10
CA VAL A 281 43.51 -0.95 -6.78
C VAL A 281 42.59 -2.18 -6.78
N ASP A 282 43.07 -3.19 -6.03
CA ASP A 282 42.35 -4.31 -5.40
C ASP A 282 40.81 -4.28 -5.51
N SER A 283 40.31 -4.98 -6.52
CA SER A 283 38.88 -5.15 -6.80
C SER A 283 38.33 -6.29 -5.94
N ARG A 284 37.30 -6.01 -5.13
CA ARG A 284 36.36 -7.05 -4.69
C ARG A 284 35.19 -7.08 -5.69
N PRO A 285 34.84 -8.23 -6.27
CA PRO A 285 33.60 -8.35 -7.02
C PRO A 285 32.43 -8.12 -6.06
N VAL A 286 31.44 -7.36 -6.52
CA VAL A 286 30.14 -7.21 -5.85
C VAL A 286 29.26 -8.40 -6.23
#